data_AF-A0A183D7E6-F1
#
_entry.id   AF-A0A183D7E6-F1
#
_cell.length_a   1.000
_cell.length_b   1.000
_cell.length_c   1.000
_cell.angle_alpha   90.00
_cell.angle_beta   90.00
_cell.angle_gamma   90.00
#
_symmetry.space_group_name_H-M   'P 1'
#
loop_
_entity.id
_entity.type
_entity.pdbx_description
1 polymer ?
#
loop_
_entity_poly.entity_id
_entity_poly.type
_entity_poly.pdbx_seq_one_letter_code
_entity_poly.pdbx_strand_id
1 'polypeptide(L)'
;MDKSPDPSRPGRVCVERICIDPSKHDCHVAAICTEVTGPERYRCSCRNGYIDINPSKPGRECKESVNECLDPSLNDCDPTATCHDLKEGYTCTCPANSKDLSPDKQKPGRKCYIVSPPTIFMNAGIFP
;
A
#
# COMPACT_ATOMS: atom_id res chain seq x y z
N MET A 1 -28.54 -16.59 7.70
CA MET A 1 -27.83 -16.94 8.95
C MET A 1 -28.43 -16.11 10.07
N ASP A 2 -28.61 -16.67 11.27
CA ASP A 2 -29.10 -15.89 12.41
C ASP A 2 -27.96 -15.04 12.99
N LYS A 3 -28.16 -13.74 13.04
CA LYS A 3 -27.26 -12.76 13.67
C LYS A 3 -27.97 -11.98 14.78
N SER A 4 -28.97 -12.61 15.41
CA SER A 4 -29.65 -12.02 16.56
C SER A 4 -28.63 -11.73 17.67
N PRO A 5 -28.57 -10.49 18.19
CA PRO A 5 -27.59 -10.11 19.20
C PRO A 5 -27.84 -10.75 20.57
N ASP A 6 -29.07 -11.22 20.82
CA ASP A 6 -29.45 -11.95 22.03
C ASP A 6 -29.46 -13.47 21.75
N PRO A 7 -28.53 -14.24 22.33
CA PRO A 7 -28.47 -15.70 22.17
C PRO A 7 -29.70 -16.43 22.73
N SER A 8 -30.43 -15.81 23.67
CA SER A 8 -31.61 -16.40 24.32
C SER A 8 -32.86 -16.34 23.44
N ARG A 9 -32.81 -15.55 22.36
CA ARG A 9 -33.94 -15.35 21.46
C ARG A 9 -33.46 -15.31 20.00
N PRO A 10 -32.98 -16.45 19.47
CA PRO A 10 -32.46 -16.56 18.11
C PRO A 10 -33.57 -16.36 17.06
N GLY A 11 -33.16 -16.19 15.81
CA GLY A 11 -34.04 -16.16 14.63
C GLY A 11 -34.79 -14.86 14.39
N ARG A 12 -34.50 -13.79 15.15
CA ARG A 12 -35.13 -12.48 14.96
C ARG A 12 -34.42 -11.63 13.90
N VAL A 13 -33.16 -11.94 13.63
CA VAL A 13 -32.33 -11.23 12.65
C VAL A 13 -31.69 -12.23 11.71
N CYS A 14 -32.33 -12.47 10.58
CA CYS A 14 -31.84 -13.35 9.53
C CYS A 14 -31.14 -12.54 8.45
N VAL A 15 -29.86 -12.80 8.21
CA VAL A 15 -29.15 -12.28 7.01
C VAL A 15 -29.30 -13.26 5.85
N GLU A 16 -29.60 -12.74 4.66
CA GLU A 16 -29.58 -13.52 3.42
C GLU A 16 -28.14 -13.93 3.11
N ARG A 17 -27.95 -15.18 2.66
CA ARG A 17 -26.61 -15.71 2.37
C ARG A 17 -26.08 -15.21 1.03
N ILE A 18 -25.75 -13.92 0.95
CA ILE A 18 -25.31 -13.25 -0.29
C ILE A 18 -23.87 -13.63 -0.63
N CYS A 19 -22.97 -13.68 0.37
CA CYS A 19 -21.53 -13.87 0.12
C CYS A 19 -21.14 -15.28 -0.33
N ILE A 20 -22.08 -16.24 -0.30
CA ILE A 20 -21.87 -17.61 -0.78
C ILE A 20 -22.03 -17.69 -2.30
N ASP A 21 -22.86 -16.82 -2.88
CA ASP A 21 -23.15 -16.81 -4.30
C ASP A 21 -22.44 -15.63 -4.96
N PRO A 22 -21.38 -15.87 -5.76
CA PRO A 22 -20.63 -14.80 -6.42
C PRO A 22 -21.48 -14.02 -7.43
N SER A 23 -22.64 -14.53 -7.85
CA SER A 23 -23.57 -13.82 -8.73
C SER A 23 -24.47 -12.82 -7.99
N LYS A 24 -24.46 -12.83 -6.65
CA LYS A 24 -25.29 -11.95 -5.81
C LYS A 24 -24.56 -10.73 -5.24
N HIS A 25 -23.26 -10.60 -5.47
CA HIS A 25 -22.47 -9.48 -4.98
C HIS A 25 -21.49 -8.97 -6.04
N ASP A 26 -21.06 -7.71 -5.89
CA ASP A 26 -20.10 -7.07 -6.80
C ASP A 26 -18.68 -6.93 -6.20
N CYS A 27 -18.38 -7.63 -5.10
CA CYS A 27 -17.06 -7.57 -4.48
C CYS A 27 -15.94 -7.97 -5.45
N HIS A 28 -14.80 -7.28 -5.35
CA HIS A 28 -13.58 -7.64 -6.07
C HIS A 28 -13.11 -9.06 -5.68
N VAL A 29 -12.42 -9.76 -6.59
CA VAL A 29 -11.89 -11.12 -6.32
C VAL A 29 -10.89 -11.15 -5.15
N ALA A 30 -10.17 -10.05 -4.93
CA ALA A 30 -9.28 -9.85 -3.80
C ALA A 30 -9.94 -9.17 -2.59
N ALA A 31 -11.27 -9.12 -2.54
CA ALA A 31 -12.03 -8.60 -1.41
C ALA A 31 -12.70 -9.70 -0.60
N ILE A 32 -12.95 -9.38 0.66
CA ILE A 32 -13.71 -10.16 1.62
C ILE A 32 -15.14 -9.63 1.60
N CYS A 33 -16.10 -10.52 1.30
CA CYS A 33 -17.52 -10.24 1.43
C CYS A 33 -17.98 -10.54 2.85
N THR A 34 -18.66 -9.58 3.50
CA THR A 34 -19.23 -9.73 4.84
C THR A 34 -20.71 -9.40 4.85
N GLU A 35 -21.55 -10.33 5.32
CA GLU A 35 -22.98 -10.10 5.49
C GLU A 35 -23.26 -9.20 6.69
N VAL A 36 -23.98 -8.10 6.42
CA VAL A 36 -24.32 -7.08 7.42
C VAL A 36 -25.82 -6.93 7.56
N THR A 37 -26.25 -6.63 8.77
CA THR A 37 -27.64 -6.29 9.08
C THR A 37 -27.85 -4.81 8.83
N GLY A 38 -28.65 -4.46 7.80
CA GLY A 38 -28.90 -3.08 7.40
C GLY A 38 -29.39 -3.00 5.95
N PRO A 39 -29.59 -1.79 5.42
CA PRO A 39 -30.08 -1.59 4.05
C PRO A 39 -29.11 -2.14 2.99
N GLU A 40 -27.80 -2.13 3.27
CA GLU A 40 -26.77 -2.57 2.32
C GLU A 40 -26.69 -4.11 2.18
N ARG A 41 -27.24 -4.88 3.14
CA ARG A 41 -27.28 -6.37 3.21
C ARG A 41 -25.91 -7.10 3.23
N TYR A 42 -24.89 -6.55 2.57
CA TYR A 42 -23.52 -7.03 2.56
C TYR A 42 -22.55 -5.85 2.39
N ARG A 43 -21.29 -6.04 2.78
CA ARG A 43 -20.19 -5.10 2.55
C ARG A 43 -18.98 -5.84 1.99
N CYS A 44 -18.23 -5.18 1.13
CA CYS A 44 -16.97 -5.67 0.59
C CYS A 44 -15.82 -4.88 1.24
N SER A 45 -14.71 -5.54 1.49
CA SER A 45 -13.47 -4.92 1.97
C SER A 45 -12.27 -5.65 1.41
N CYS A 46 -11.24 -4.94 0.92
CA CYS A 46 -10.04 -5.59 0.39
C CYS A 46 -9.38 -6.50 1.44
N ARG A 47 -8.87 -7.66 1.00
CA ARG A 47 -8.17 -8.60 1.88
C ARG A 47 -6.80 -8.04 2.30
N ASN A 48 -6.20 -8.62 3.34
CA ASN A 48 -4.85 -8.26 3.76
C ASN A 48 -3.86 -8.37 2.59
N GLY A 49 -2.96 -7.40 2.46
CA GLY A 49 -2.07 -7.29 1.31
C GLY A 49 -2.70 -6.64 0.08
N TYR A 50 -3.91 -6.08 0.20
CA TYR A 50 -4.55 -5.29 -0.85
C TYR A 50 -5.08 -3.98 -0.29
N ILE A 51 -4.91 -2.93 -1.07
CA ILE A 51 -5.43 -1.59 -0.79
C ILE A 51 -6.61 -1.28 -1.70
N ASP A 52 -7.54 -0.53 -1.15
CA ASP A 52 -8.70 -0.03 -1.88
C ASP A 52 -8.36 1.29 -2.55
N ILE A 53 -8.45 1.31 -3.87
CA ILE A 53 -8.17 2.52 -4.67
C ILE A 53 -9.44 3.31 -4.97
N ASN A 54 -10.63 2.78 -4.66
CA ASN A 54 -11.90 3.47 -4.86
C ASN A 54 -12.70 3.60 -3.54
N PRO A 55 -12.48 4.69 -2.78
CA PRO A 55 -13.19 4.90 -1.52
C PRO A 55 -14.72 5.08 -1.69
N SER A 56 -15.21 5.42 -2.90
CA SER A 56 -16.65 5.55 -3.16
C SER A 56 -17.36 4.21 -3.25
N LYS A 57 -16.65 3.14 -3.63
CA LYS A 57 -17.16 1.77 -3.72
C LYS A 57 -16.18 0.80 -3.07
N PRO A 58 -16.16 0.71 -1.72
CA PRO A 58 -15.12 0.00 -1.01
C PRO A 58 -15.12 -1.50 -1.30
N GLY A 59 -13.96 -2.12 -1.50
CA GLY A 59 -13.78 -3.54 -1.76
C GLY A 59 -14.17 -3.97 -3.18
N ARG A 60 -14.35 -3.03 -4.11
CA ARG A 60 -14.67 -3.30 -5.53
C ARG A 60 -13.46 -3.07 -6.44
N GLU A 61 -12.52 -2.26 -5.98
CA GLU A 61 -11.25 -2.01 -6.65
C GLU A 61 -10.10 -2.24 -5.66
N CYS A 62 -9.61 -3.47 -5.59
CA CYS A 62 -8.52 -3.84 -4.69
C CYS A 62 -7.23 -4.06 -5.48
N LYS A 63 -6.24 -3.21 -5.22
CA LYS A 63 -4.89 -3.32 -5.78
C LYS A 63 -3.97 -3.98 -4.77
N GLU A 64 -3.09 -4.86 -5.23
CA GLU A 64 -2.11 -5.52 -4.36
C GLU A 64 -1.18 -4.46 -3.73
N SER A 65 -1.01 -4.53 -2.41
CA SER A 65 0.00 -3.75 -1.70
C SER A 65 1.27 -4.58 -1.63
N VAL A 66 2.17 -4.32 -2.57
CA VAL A 66 3.50 -4.93 -2.62
C VAL A 66 4.45 -3.96 -1.93
N ASN A 67 5.33 -4.46 -1.07
CA ASN A 67 6.45 -3.66 -0.59
C ASN A 67 7.62 -3.85 -1.55
N GLU A 68 7.74 -2.94 -2.52
CA GLU A 68 8.79 -3.01 -3.54
C GLU A 68 10.19 -2.77 -2.98
N CYS A 69 10.31 -2.25 -1.75
CA CYS A 69 11.60 -2.04 -1.10
C CYS A 69 12.21 -3.31 -0.49
N LEU A 70 11.43 -4.39 -0.33
CA LEU A 70 11.96 -5.68 0.15
C LEU A 70 12.74 -6.44 -0.93
N ASP A 71 12.50 -6.14 -2.20
CA ASP A 71 13.17 -6.77 -3.33
C ASP A 71 13.66 -5.69 -4.32
N PRO A 72 14.98 -5.51 -4.50
CA PRO A 72 15.56 -4.56 -5.44
C PRO A 72 15.08 -4.73 -6.89
N SER A 73 14.56 -5.89 -7.28
CA SER A 73 14.01 -6.14 -8.62
C SER A 73 12.60 -5.59 -8.82
N LEU A 74 11.88 -5.28 -7.72
CA LEU A 74 10.53 -4.71 -7.74
C LEU A 74 10.54 -3.18 -7.76
N ASN A 75 11.70 -2.56 -7.55
CA ASN A 75 11.85 -1.12 -7.59
C ASN A 75 12.89 -0.63 -8.61
N ASP A 76 12.68 0.55 -9.19
CA ASP A 76 13.63 1.22 -10.08
C ASP A 76 14.46 2.31 -9.35
N CYS A 77 14.69 2.20 -8.03
CA CYS A 77 15.46 3.21 -7.30
C CYS A 77 16.91 3.26 -7.82
N ASP A 78 17.55 4.44 -7.72
CA ASP A 78 19.00 4.49 -7.86
C ASP A 78 19.65 3.59 -6.79
N PRO A 79 20.71 2.83 -7.09
CA PRO A 79 21.37 1.96 -6.10
C PRO A 79 21.85 2.68 -4.83
N THR A 80 22.05 3.99 -4.91
CA THR A 80 22.47 4.85 -3.78
C THR A 80 21.31 5.55 -3.09
N ALA A 81 20.09 5.48 -3.65
CA ALA A 81 18.89 6.05 -3.06
C ALA A 81 18.29 5.14 -1.98
N THR A 82 17.55 5.75 -1.06
CA THR A 82 16.74 5.04 -0.08
C THR A 82 15.35 4.79 -0.64
N CYS A 83 14.91 3.54 -0.67
CA CYS A 83 13.54 3.16 -1.02
C CYS A 83 12.59 3.36 0.18
N HIS A 84 11.42 3.92 -0.07
CA HIS A 84 10.35 4.10 0.89
C HIS A 84 9.05 3.49 0.35
N ASP A 85 8.60 2.44 1.02
CA ASP A 85 7.32 1.80 0.75
C ASP A 85 6.17 2.76 1.13
N LEU A 86 5.20 2.89 0.25
CA LEU A 86 4.01 3.70 0.45
C LEU A 86 2.78 2.81 0.45
N LYS A 87 1.65 3.36 0.92
CA LYS A 87 0.38 2.65 0.82
C LYS A 87 0.04 2.33 -0.64
N GLU A 88 0.36 3.24 -1.55
CA GLU A 88 0.18 3.09 -2.99
C GLU A 88 1.55 3.09 -3.69
N GLY A 89 2.15 1.91 -3.84
CA GLY A 89 3.47 1.74 -4.47
C GLY A 89 4.60 2.24 -3.56
N TYR A 90 5.60 2.92 -4.12
CA TYR A 90 6.80 3.32 -3.39
C TYR A 90 7.43 4.59 -3.96
N THR A 91 8.29 5.23 -3.18
CA THR A 91 9.09 6.38 -3.59
C THR A 91 10.56 6.17 -3.25
N CYS A 92 11.47 6.88 -3.92
CA CYS A 92 12.89 6.82 -3.64
C CYS A 92 13.41 8.22 -3.31
N THR A 93 14.34 8.28 -2.37
CA THR A 93 14.96 9.53 -1.94
C THR A 93 16.46 9.45 -2.12
N CYS A 94 17.03 10.39 -2.87
CA CYS A 94 18.48 10.52 -2.97
C CYS A 94 19.11 10.90 -1.63
N PRO A 95 20.33 10.43 -1.33
CA PRO A 95 21.01 10.78 -0.09
C PRO A 95 21.33 12.29 -0.04
N ALA A 96 21.41 12.85 1.18
CA ALA A 96 21.53 14.30 1.39
C ALA A 96 22.78 14.95 0.75
N ASN A 97 23.85 14.17 0.55
CA ASN A 97 25.08 14.56 -0.13
C ASN A 97 25.02 14.37 -1.66
N SER A 98 23.84 14.25 -2.23
CA SER A 98 23.66 14.03 -3.66
C SER A 98 22.57 14.93 -4.24
N LYS A 99 22.61 15.09 -5.55
CA LYS A 99 21.59 15.81 -6.31
C LYS A 99 20.75 14.81 -7.09
N ASP A 100 19.43 14.95 -6.97
CA ASP A 100 18.49 14.19 -7.78
C ASP A 100 18.46 14.76 -9.21
N LEU A 101 18.77 13.90 -10.18
CA LEU A 101 18.76 14.17 -11.61
C LEU A 101 17.71 13.32 -12.35
N SER A 102 16.71 12.81 -11.62
CA SER A 102 15.61 12.05 -12.20
C SER A 102 14.83 12.93 -13.20
N PRO A 103 14.53 12.41 -14.42
CA PRO A 103 13.85 13.19 -15.45
C PRO A 103 12.38 13.48 -15.10
N ASP A 104 11.73 12.53 -14.42
CA ASP A 104 10.36 12.66 -13.95
C ASP A 104 10.33 13.17 -12.51
N LYS A 105 9.71 14.33 -12.30
CA LYS A 105 9.56 14.94 -10.97
C LYS A 105 8.63 14.13 -10.06
N GLN A 106 7.75 13.31 -10.61
CA GLN A 106 6.86 12.43 -9.85
C GLN A 106 7.58 11.15 -9.39
N LYS A 107 8.75 10.83 -9.97
CA LYS A 107 9.57 9.69 -9.60
C LYS A 107 10.99 10.15 -9.23
N PRO A 108 11.16 10.81 -8.06
CA PRO A 108 12.48 11.16 -7.56
C PRO A 108 13.31 9.93 -7.18
N GLY A 109 14.60 10.13 -6.95
CA GLY A 109 15.51 9.12 -6.42
C GLY A 109 15.86 7.98 -7.39
N ARG A 110 15.65 8.17 -8.69
CA ARG A 110 15.97 7.19 -9.76
C ARG A 110 17.33 7.44 -10.39
N LYS A 111 17.86 8.64 -10.18
CA LYS A 111 19.19 9.04 -10.66
C LYS A 111 19.81 10.01 -9.67
N CYS A 112 20.66 9.50 -8.79
CA CYS A 112 21.32 10.29 -7.77
C CYS A 112 22.77 10.57 -8.18
N TYR A 113 23.17 11.84 -8.17
CA TYR A 113 24.53 12.25 -8.43
C TYR A 113 25.18 12.68 -7.12
N ILE A 114 26.06 11.83 -6.57
CA ILE A 114 26.79 12.15 -5.34
C ILE A 114 27.62 13.41 -5.61
N VAL A 115 27.26 14.48 -4.92
CA VAL A 115 28.06 15.68 -4.87
C VAL A 115 29.10 15.37 -3.81
N SER A 116 30.23 14.78 -4.24
CA SER A 116 31.40 14.71 -3.39
C SER A 116 31.61 16.12 -2.81
N PRO A 117 31.72 16.30 -1.48
CA PRO A 117 32.20 17.56 -0.99
C PRO A 117 33.50 17.86 -1.73
N PRO A 118 33.76 19.11 -2.16
CA PRO A 118 35.09 19.44 -2.66
C PRO A 118 36.04 18.92 -1.60
N THR A 119 36.96 18.03 -1.99
CA THR A 119 37.97 17.44 -1.11
C THR A 119 38.51 18.54 -0.23
N ILE A 120 38.01 18.65 1.01
CA ILE A 120 38.69 19.40 2.04
C ILE A 120 39.97 18.60 2.17
N PHE A 121 41.06 19.19 1.71
CA PHE A 121 42.39 18.77 2.05
C PHE A 121 42.35 18.38 3.53
N MET A 122 42.40 17.09 3.82
CA MET A 122 42.97 16.62 5.07
C MET A 122 44.42 17.09 4.99
N ASN A 123 44.66 18.37 5.26
CA ASN A 123 45.99 18.85 5.56
C ASN A 123 46.42 17.98 6.73
N ALA A 124 47.38 17.11 6.43
CA ALA A 124 48.14 16.40 7.44
C ALA A 124 48.58 17.46 8.45
N GLY A 125 47.90 17.44 9.60
CA GLY A 125 48.24 18.26 10.74
C GLY A 125 49.63 17.83 11.17
N ILE A 126 50.62 18.62 10.75
CA ILE A 126 51.81 18.90 11.54
C ILE A 126 51.30 19.24 12.94
N PHE A 127 51.56 18.37 13.90
CA PHE A 127 51.60 18.71 15.32
C PHE A 127 53.02 18.40 15.82
N PRO A 128 53.50 19.19 16.80
CA PRO A 128 54.88 19.70 16.91
C PRO A 128 55.94 18.68 17.35
#